data_AF-C5LPF8-F1
#
_entry.id   AF-C5LPF8-F1
#
_cell.length_a   1.000
_cell.length_b   1.000
_cell.length_c   1.000
_cell.angle_alpha   90.00
_cell.angle_beta   90.00
_cell.angle_gamma   90.00
#
_symmetry.space_group_name_H-M   'P 1'
#
loop_
_entity.id
_entity.type
_entity.pdbx_description
1 polymer ?
#
loop_
_entity_poly.entity_id
_entity_poly.type
_entity_poly.pdbx_seq_one_letter_code
_entity_poly.pdbx_strand_id
1 'polypeptide(L)'
;MSVCFDLVGTSFQAVGLVYTPVSVFQMLKGSIIVFSAALSVIFLKRKMYRNHWGGVIICVIALSLVGSSSIFSRDSQAVSFSAGEVITGICFIIGSQVVCASQYVVEEFLLKGGAVPPLALVGIEGIWGLLVMACIVLPVMQHVPGKDVGGVFENASDAFAMMGDSKMVLGGVLGYALNTFAYNICAVNVTNSASAIHTTMLDSTRTILIWLCSVIM
;
A
#
# COMPACT_ATOMS: atom_id res chain seq x y z
N MET A 1 1.62 16.48 4.89
CA MET A 1 2.04 15.44 5.86
C MET A 1 1.53 14.08 5.43
N SER A 2 0.25 13.92 5.09
CA SER A 2 -0.31 12.67 4.54
C SER A 2 0.42 12.18 3.28
N VAL A 3 0.73 13.07 2.33
CA VAL A 3 1.50 12.74 1.10
C VAL A 3 2.85 12.10 1.40
N CYS A 4 3.56 12.58 2.42
CA CYS A 4 4.87 12.02 2.78
C CYS A 4 4.71 10.58 3.31
N PHE A 5 3.66 10.31 4.07
CA PHE A 5 3.37 8.97 4.54
C PHE A 5 2.95 8.04 3.39
N ASP A 6 2.12 8.52 2.46
CA ASP A 6 1.73 7.73 1.28
C ASP A 6 2.94 7.35 0.42
N LEU A 7 3.83 8.30 0.11
CA LEU A 7 5.03 8.05 -0.70
C LEU A 7 6.02 7.10 0.00
N VAL A 8 6.26 7.29 1.30
CA VAL A 8 7.16 6.40 2.06
C VAL A 8 6.55 5.01 2.20
N GLY A 9 5.25 4.93 2.49
CA GLY A 9 4.51 3.68 2.62
C GLY A 9 4.48 2.88 1.32
N THR A 10 4.21 3.52 0.19
CA THR A 10 4.23 2.87 -1.13
C THR A 10 5.64 2.47 -1.56
N SER A 11 6.65 3.29 -1.26
CA SER A 11 8.06 2.95 -1.54
C SER A 11 8.52 1.71 -0.76
N PHE A 12 8.21 1.63 0.54
CA PHE A 12 8.56 0.45 1.35
C PHE A 12 7.78 -0.80 0.90
N GLN A 13 6.52 -0.65 0.46
CA GLN A 13 5.77 -1.75 -0.16
C GLN A 13 6.43 -2.24 -1.45
N ALA A 14 6.89 -1.33 -2.31
CA ALA A 14 7.57 -1.68 -3.55
C ALA A 14 8.88 -2.45 -3.29
N VAL A 15 9.69 -1.97 -2.35
CA VAL A 15 10.91 -2.67 -1.92
C VAL A 15 10.59 -4.05 -1.34
N GLY A 16 9.55 -4.15 -0.49
CA GLY A 16 9.14 -5.41 0.11
C GLY A 16 8.67 -6.45 -0.92
N LEU A 17 7.95 -6.01 -1.96
CA LEU A 17 7.46 -6.85 -3.05
C LEU A 17 8.60 -7.47 -3.88
N VAL A 18 9.76 -6.80 -4.00
CA VAL A 18 10.91 -7.34 -4.74
C VAL A 18 11.51 -8.58 -4.06
N TYR A 19 11.45 -8.64 -2.73
CA TYR A 19 12.03 -9.73 -1.93
C TYR A 19 11.02 -10.75 -1.43
N THR A 20 9.74 -10.60 -1.79
CA THR A 20 8.69 -11.50 -1.35
C THR A 20 7.75 -11.92 -2.48
N PRO A 21 7.14 -13.10 -2.38
CA PRO A 21 6.12 -13.52 -3.31
C PRO A 21 4.90 -12.61 -3.25
N VAL A 22 4.27 -12.39 -4.42
CA VAL A 22 3.10 -11.52 -4.56
C VAL A 22 1.95 -11.92 -3.64
N SER A 23 1.72 -13.22 -3.45
CA SER A 23 0.66 -13.74 -2.55
C SER A 23 0.92 -13.37 -1.08
N VAL A 24 2.16 -13.52 -0.61
CA VAL A 24 2.57 -13.16 0.76
C VAL A 24 2.47 -11.65 0.95
N PHE A 25 2.93 -10.86 -0.03
CA PHE A 25 2.79 -9.41 -0.03
C PHE A 25 1.33 -8.98 0.16
N GLN A 26 0.41 -9.51 -0.66
CA GLN A 26 -1.00 -9.15 -0.59
C GLN A 26 -1.64 -9.53 0.75
N MET A 27 -1.29 -10.69 1.31
CA MET A 27 -1.78 -11.14 2.61
C MET A 27 -1.26 -10.27 3.77
N LEU A 28 0.03 -9.91 3.75
CA LEU A 28 0.65 -9.11 4.81
C LEU A 28 0.17 -7.65 4.81
N LYS A 29 -0.33 -7.14 3.69
CA LYS A 29 -1.04 -5.84 3.66
C LYS A 29 -2.25 -5.80 4.59
N GLY A 30 -2.86 -6.95 4.91
CA GLY A 30 -3.93 -7.03 5.91
C GLY A 30 -3.51 -6.63 7.34
N SER A 31 -2.20 -6.57 7.62
CA SER A 31 -1.68 -6.09 8.92
C SER A 31 -1.98 -4.62 9.20
N ILE A 32 -2.34 -3.84 8.17
CA ILE A 32 -2.75 -2.46 8.32
C ILE A 32 -3.94 -2.28 9.28
N ILE A 33 -4.85 -3.27 9.37
CA ILE A 33 -6.00 -3.25 10.31
C ILE A 33 -5.50 -3.16 11.76
N VAL A 34 -4.46 -3.91 12.10
CA VAL A 34 -3.93 -3.99 13.47
C VAL A 34 -3.35 -2.63 13.87
N PHE A 35 -2.52 -2.05 13.00
CA PHE A 35 -1.90 -0.75 13.25
C PHE A 35 -2.91 0.39 13.21
N SER A 36 -3.86 0.37 12.28
CA SER A 36 -4.94 1.36 12.18
C SER A 36 -5.80 1.37 13.44
N ALA A 37 -6.18 0.20 13.96
CA ALA A 37 -6.91 0.06 15.21
C ALA A 37 -6.12 0.62 16.41
N ALA A 38 -4.85 0.25 16.55
CA ALA A 38 -3.99 0.74 17.64
C ALA A 38 -3.80 2.26 17.60
N LEU A 39 -3.44 2.81 16.44
CA LEU A 39 -3.22 4.25 16.26
C LEU A 39 -4.52 5.05 16.43
N SER A 40 -5.66 4.54 15.97
CA SER A 40 -6.97 5.19 16.17
C SER A 40 -7.37 5.29 17.64
N VAL A 41 -7.03 4.30 18.48
CA VAL A 41 -7.28 4.35 19.92
C VAL A 41 -6.36 5.38 20.60
N ILE A 42 -5.09 5.43 20.19
CA ILE A 42 -4.08 6.32 20.81
C ILE A 42 -4.32 7.79 20.41
N PHE A 43 -4.45 8.08 19.11
CA PHE A 43 -4.50 9.45 18.59
C PHE A 43 -5.92 10.04 18.56
N LEU A 44 -6.92 9.27 18.14
CA LEU A 44 -8.32 9.74 18.03
C LEU A 44 -9.14 9.43 19.29
N LYS A 45 -8.55 8.76 20.29
CA LYS A 45 -9.20 8.38 21.56
C LYS A 45 -10.53 7.63 21.36
N ARG A 46 -10.65 6.86 20.27
CA ARG A 46 -11.85 6.05 20.01
C ARG A 46 -12.00 4.95 21.07
N LYS A 47 -13.24 4.75 21.53
CA LYS A 47 -13.59 3.59 22.37
C LYS A 47 -13.86 2.39 21.47
N MET A 48 -13.01 1.37 21.52
CA MET A 48 -13.24 0.08 20.86
C MET A 48 -13.90 -0.91 21.82
N TYR A 49 -15.01 -1.51 21.38
CA TYR A 49 -15.68 -2.57 22.14
C TYR A 49 -14.83 -3.84 22.21
N ARG A 50 -15.05 -4.64 23.24
CA ARG A 50 -14.31 -5.89 23.50
C ARG A 50 -14.38 -6.89 22.31
N ASN A 51 -15.48 -6.87 21.56
CA ASN A 51 -15.66 -7.69 20.37
C ASN A 51 -14.73 -7.30 19.22
N HIS A 52 -14.40 -6.00 19.07
CA HIS A 52 -13.49 -5.54 18.01
C HIS A 52 -12.05 -5.99 18.28
N TRP A 53 -11.64 -5.99 19.54
CA TRP A 53 -10.33 -6.52 19.94
C TRP A 53 -10.17 -8.01 19.63
N GLY A 54 -11.25 -8.79 19.73
CA GLY A 54 -11.26 -10.19 19.29
C GLY A 54 -10.87 -10.33 17.81
N GLY A 55 -11.43 -9.49 16.94
CA GLY A 55 -11.06 -9.46 15.51
C GLY A 55 -9.59 -9.10 15.29
N VAL A 56 -9.09 -8.08 16.00
CA VAL A 56 -7.67 -7.66 15.90
C VAL A 56 -6.73 -8.80 16.31
N ILE A 57 -7.03 -9.53 17.39
CA ILE A 57 -6.22 -10.67 17.83
C ILE A 57 -6.21 -11.79 16.79
N ILE A 58 -7.36 -12.10 16.19
CA ILE A 58 -7.46 -13.08 15.11
C ILE A 58 -6.59 -12.66 13.91
N CYS A 59 -6.61 -11.37 13.53
CA CYS A 59 -5.74 -10.85 12.47
C CYS A 59 -4.26 -11.05 12.80
N VAL A 60 -3.83 -10.77 14.04
CA VAL A 60 -2.43 -10.98 14.45
C VAL A 60 -2.01 -12.45 14.34
N ILE A 61 -2.87 -13.39 14.76
CA ILE A 61 -2.63 -14.83 14.62
C ILE A 61 -2.50 -15.22 13.15
N ALA A 62 -3.42 -14.76 12.30
CA ALA A 62 -3.41 -15.05 10.87
C ALA A 62 -2.12 -14.52 10.18
N LEU A 63 -1.71 -13.29 10.50
CA LEU A 63 -0.50 -12.68 9.94
C LEU A 63 0.77 -13.42 10.39
N SER A 64 0.81 -13.87 11.64
CA SER A 64 1.91 -14.67 12.17
C SER A 64 2.02 -16.01 11.46
N LEU A 65 0.88 -16.64 11.14
CA LEU A 65 0.83 -17.87 10.36
C LEU A 65 1.31 -17.65 8.92
N VAL A 66 0.86 -16.59 8.25
CA VAL A 66 1.28 -16.24 6.88
C VAL A 66 2.78 -15.93 6.82
N GLY A 67 3.30 -15.18 7.79
CA GLY A 67 4.74 -14.91 7.88
C GLY A 67 5.54 -16.19 8.06
N SER A 68 5.09 -17.09 8.94
CA SER A 68 5.74 -18.38 9.17
C SER A 68 5.70 -19.27 7.93
N SER A 69 4.52 -19.43 7.30
CA SER A 69 4.36 -20.28 6.12
C SER A 69 5.22 -19.81 4.94
N SER A 70 5.40 -18.50 4.78
CA SER A 70 6.28 -17.96 3.74
C SER A 70 7.75 -18.36 3.89
N ILE A 71 8.21 -18.60 5.13
CA ILE A 71 9.56 -19.05 5.45
C ILE A 71 9.68 -20.58 5.39
N PHE A 72 8.60 -21.33 5.59
CA PHE A 72 8.62 -22.79 5.46
C PHE A 72 8.44 -23.26 4.01
N SER A 73 7.61 -22.58 3.22
CA SER A 73 7.25 -23.00 1.85
C SER A 73 8.13 -22.37 0.77
N ARG A 74 9.40 -22.07 1.07
CA ARG A 74 10.30 -21.31 0.19
C ARG A 74 10.69 -22.09 -1.07
N ASP A 75 10.95 -23.38 -0.91
CA ASP A 75 11.40 -24.25 -1.99
C ASP A 75 10.26 -24.60 -2.97
N SER A 76 9.01 -24.38 -2.57
CA SER A 76 7.82 -24.65 -3.39
C SER A 76 7.39 -23.44 -4.24
N GLN A 77 8.14 -22.34 -4.21
CA GLN A 77 7.78 -21.11 -4.90
C GLN A 77 8.41 -21.03 -6.29
N ALA A 78 7.68 -20.44 -7.24
CA ALA A 78 8.15 -20.24 -8.61
C ALA A 78 9.42 -19.37 -8.69
N VAL A 79 9.66 -18.53 -7.68
CA VAL A 79 10.86 -17.71 -7.53
C VAL A 79 11.56 -18.11 -6.23
N SER A 80 12.80 -18.58 -6.32
CA SER A 80 13.60 -18.97 -5.17
C SER A 80 14.18 -17.75 -4.48
N PHE A 81 13.70 -17.45 -3.26
CA PHE A 81 14.23 -16.38 -2.42
C PHE A 81 15.01 -16.97 -1.23
N SER A 82 16.16 -16.38 -0.88
CA SER A 82 16.97 -16.77 0.27
C SER A 82 16.34 -16.37 1.61
N ALA A 83 16.56 -17.19 2.66
CA ALA A 83 16.05 -17.01 4.03
C ALA A 83 15.89 -15.55 4.44
N GLY A 84 17.01 -14.83 4.38
CA GLY A 84 17.13 -13.43 4.77
C GLY A 84 16.38 -12.45 3.86
N GLU A 85 16.23 -12.73 2.56
CA GLU A 85 15.53 -11.84 1.62
C GLU A 85 14.04 -11.77 1.96
N VAL A 86 13.38 -12.92 2.13
CA VAL A 86 11.96 -12.97 2.51
C VAL A 86 11.72 -12.30 3.85
N ILE A 87 12.58 -12.56 4.85
CA ILE A 87 12.47 -11.90 6.17
C ILE A 87 12.60 -10.38 6.01
N THR A 88 13.58 -9.92 5.23
CA THR A 88 13.79 -8.50 4.96
C THR A 88 12.57 -7.89 4.26
N GLY A 89 12.01 -8.56 3.26
CA GLY A 89 10.81 -8.10 2.57
C GLY A 89 9.59 -8.03 3.49
N ILE A 90 9.38 -9.04 4.35
CA ILE A 90 8.33 -9.02 5.38
C ILE A 90 8.50 -7.83 6.32
N CYS A 91 9.72 -7.54 6.78
CA CYS A 91 10.00 -6.37 7.62
C CYS A 91 9.63 -5.06 6.92
N PHE A 92 9.98 -4.89 5.64
CA PHE A 92 9.59 -3.71 4.85
C PHE A 92 8.07 -3.59 4.68
N ILE A 93 7.37 -4.71 4.44
CA ILE A 93 5.90 -4.71 4.27
C ILE A 93 5.19 -4.36 5.59
N ILE A 94 5.64 -4.93 6.72
CA ILE A 94 5.04 -4.61 8.03
C ILE A 94 5.35 -3.15 8.39
N GLY A 95 6.59 -2.71 8.18
CA GLY A 95 7.00 -1.31 8.39
C GLY A 95 6.17 -0.35 7.53
N SER A 96 5.91 -0.69 6.26
CA SER A 96 5.06 0.12 5.40
C SER A 96 3.62 0.18 5.89
N GLN A 97 3.07 -0.90 6.45
CA GLN A 97 1.70 -0.89 6.98
C GLN A 97 1.55 0.05 8.17
N VAL A 98 2.58 0.23 8.99
CA VAL A 98 2.58 1.24 10.07
C VAL A 98 2.47 2.66 9.49
N VAL A 99 3.24 2.94 8.45
CA VAL A 99 3.24 4.25 7.77
C VAL A 99 1.88 4.50 7.10
N CYS A 100 1.35 3.52 6.37
CA CYS A 100 0.05 3.63 5.71
C CYS A 100 -1.09 3.76 6.73
N ALA A 101 -1.06 3.00 7.84
CA ALA A 101 -2.03 3.17 8.91
C ALA A 101 -1.97 4.57 9.53
N SER A 102 -0.77 5.13 9.69
CA SER A 102 -0.58 6.50 10.17
C SER A 102 -1.18 7.53 9.22
N GLN A 103 -1.04 7.34 7.90
CA GLN A 103 -1.69 8.17 6.88
C GLN A 103 -3.21 8.16 7.07
N TYR A 104 -3.85 6.98 7.12
CA TYR A 104 -5.32 6.89 7.28
C TYR A 104 -5.81 7.55 8.57
N VAL A 105 -5.05 7.44 9.66
CA VAL A 105 -5.39 8.06 10.95
C VAL A 105 -5.25 9.58 10.89
N VAL A 106 -4.22 10.10 10.22
CA VAL A 106 -4.05 11.54 9.99
C VAL A 106 -5.16 12.08 9.09
N GLU A 107 -5.52 11.37 8.03
CA GLU A 107 -6.65 11.73 7.16
C GLU A 107 -7.97 11.78 7.93
N GLU A 108 -8.27 10.75 8.75
CA GLU A 108 -9.47 10.76 9.58
C GLU A 108 -9.49 11.97 10.52
N PHE A 109 -8.34 12.29 11.14
CA PHE A 109 -8.23 13.47 12.00
C PHE A 109 -8.52 14.78 11.24
N LEU A 110 -7.96 14.95 10.03
CA LEU A 110 -8.17 16.15 9.21
C LEU A 110 -9.63 16.29 8.74
N LEU A 111 -10.25 15.17 8.34
CA LEU A 111 -11.63 15.14 7.85
C LEU A 111 -12.63 15.38 8.98
N LYS A 112 -12.48 14.65 10.11
CA LYS A 112 -13.39 14.79 11.26
C LYS A 112 -13.20 16.11 12.01
N GLY A 113 -12.02 16.73 11.90
CA GLY A 113 -11.77 18.08 12.39
C GLY A 113 -12.44 19.18 11.57
N GLY A 114 -13.05 18.86 10.41
CA GLY A 114 -13.70 19.82 9.52
C GLY A 114 -12.71 20.76 8.80
N ALA A 115 -11.42 20.44 8.82
CA ALA A 115 -10.37 21.31 8.30
C ALA A 115 -10.36 21.37 6.76
N VAL A 116 -10.70 20.26 6.10
CA VAL A 116 -10.61 20.12 4.64
C VAL A 116 -11.73 19.21 4.12
N PRO A 117 -12.44 19.59 3.05
CA PRO A 117 -13.44 18.70 2.44
C PRO A 117 -12.77 17.49 1.76
N PRO A 118 -13.42 16.30 1.75
CA PRO A 118 -12.86 15.05 1.23
C PRO A 118 -12.22 15.15 -0.16
N LEU A 119 -12.92 15.79 -1.10
CA LEU A 119 -12.45 15.89 -2.48
C LEU A 119 -11.22 16.79 -2.62
N ALA A 120 -11.14 17.86 -1.82
CA ALA A 120 -9.99 18.76 -1.82
C ALA A 120 -8.76 18.08 -1.20
N LEU A 121 -8.95 17.24 -0.17
CA LEU A 121 -7.87 16.46 0.43
C LEU A 121 -7.20 15.56 -0.62
N VAL A 122 -7.99 14.74 -1.32
CA VAL A 122 -7.50 13.85 -2.40
C VAL A 122 -6.82 14.65 -3.52
N GLY A 123 -7.39 15.80 -3.91
CA GLY A 123 -6.84 16.65 -4.96
C GLY A 123 -5.46 17.24 -4.59
N ILE A 124 -5.33 17.76 -3.37
CA ILE A 124 -4.06 18.30 -2.86
C ILE A 124 -3.02 17.19 -2.75
N GLU A 125 -3.41 16.01 -2.27
CA GLU A 125 -2.53 14.85 -2.17
C GLU A 125 -2.04 14.39 -3.54
N GLY A 126 -2.94 14.31 -4.53
CA GLY A 126 -2.58 13.96 -5.90
C GLY A 126 -1.62 14.96 -6.54
N ILE A 127 -1.83 16.26 -6.36
CA ILE A 127 -0.95 17.30 -6.91
C ILE A 127 0.44 17.23 -6.27
N TRP A 128 0.52 17.15 -4.94
CA TRP A 128 1.81 17.06 -4.25
C TRP A 128 2.52 15.73 -4.51
N GLY A 129 1.78 14.62 -4.58
CA GLY A 129 2.31 13.31 -4.96
C GLY A 129 2.91 13.33 -6.36
N LEU A 130 2.20 13.92 -7.33
CA LEU A 130 2.69 14.10 -8.69
C LEU A 130 3.95 14.96 -8.74
N LEU A 131 3.96 16.11 -8.04
CA LEU A 131 5.12 17.01 -8.00
C LEU A 131 6.35 16.34 -7.39
N VAL A 132 6.19 15.64 -6.27
CA VAL A 132 7.31 14.95 -5.62
C VAL A 132 7.80 13.79 -6.48
N MET A 133 6.90 13.03 -7.10
CA MET A 133 7.31 11.95 -8.00
C MET A 133 8.03 12.47 -9.25
N ALA A 134 7.48 13.49 -9.91
CA ALA A 134 8.05 14.03 -11.14
C ALA A 134 9.35 14.80 -10.92
N CYS A 135 9.45 15.59 -9.85
CA CYS A 135 10.60 16.49 -9.63
C CYS A 135 11.70 15.89 -8.75
N ILE A 136 11.39 14.88 -7.93
CA ILE A 136 12.34 14.34 -6.94
C ILE A 136 12.59 12.85 -7.20
N VAL A 137 11.55 12.01 -7.13
CA VAL A 137 11.76 10.55 -7.15
C VAL A 137 12.26 10.06 -8.51
N LEU A 138 11.58 10.40 -9.62
CA LEU A 138 12.00 9.96 -10.95
C LEU A 138 13.41 10.44 -11.32
N PRO A 139 13.79 11.72 -11.13
CA PRO A 139 15.16 12.16 -11.40
C PRO A 139 16.19 11.46 -10.52
N VAL A 140 15.90 11.22 -9.25
CA VAL A 140 16.83 10.51 -8.36
C VAL A 140 17.00 9.06 -8.82
N MET A 141 15.93 8.35 -9.17
CA MET A 141 15.99 6.95 -9.62
C MET A 141 16.75 6.78 -10.95
N GLN A 142 16.77 7.81 -11.80
CA GLN A 142 17.59 7.83 -13.02
C GLN A 142 19.11 7.95 -12.73
N HIS A 143 19.52 8.37 -11.54
CA HIS A 143 20.94 8.47 -11.17
C HIS A 143 21.41 7.32 -10.26
N VAL A 144 20.48 6.49 -9.78
CA VAL A 144 20.80 5.31 -8.98
C VAL A 144 21.16 4.17 -9.93
N PRO A 145 22.29 3.47 -9.73
CA PRO A 145 22.66 2.35 -10.57
C PRO A 145 21.66 1.20 -10.40
N GLY A 146 21.25 0.60 -11.50
CA GLY A 146 20.27 -0.48 -11.51
C GLY A 146 20.34 -1.37 -12.74
N LYS A 147 19.31 -2.20 -12.90
CA LYS A 147 19.26 -3.25 -13.94
C LYS A 147 18.49 -2.81 -15.21
N ASP A 148 18.02 -1.57 -15.25
CA ASP A 148 17.21 -1.05 -16.35
C ASP A 148 18.08 -0.50 -17.50
N VAL A 149 17.45 -0.15 -18.62
CA VAL A 149 18.13 0.37 -19.83
C VAL A 149 18.94 1.63 -19.48
N GLY A 150 20.25 1.58 -19.72
CA GLY A 150 21.20 2.64 -19.35
C GLY A 150 21.93 2.43 -18.02
N GLY A 151 21.73 1.27 -17.37
CA GLY A 151 22.41 0.94 -16.10
C GLY A 151 21.85 1.68 -14.90
N VAL A 152 20.62 2.20 -15.02
CA VAL A 152 19.91 2.98 -14.00
C VAL A 152 18.83 2.12 -13.33
N PHE A 153 18.31 2.59 -12.20
CA PHE A 153 17.26 1.87 -11.48
C PHE A 153 15.90 1.98 -12.17
N GLU A 154 15.57 3.15 -12.69
CA GLU A 154 14.34 3.38 -13.46
C GLU A 154 14.58 4.42 -14.54
N ASN A 155 14.38 4.04 -15.80
CA ASN A 155 14.52 4.96 -16.93
C ASN A 155 13.18 5.57 -17.33
N ALA A 156 12.84 6.72 -16.72
CA ALA A 156 11.61 7.43 -17.02
C ALA A 156 11.48 7.80 -18.51
N SER A 157 12.57 8.17 -19.19
CA SER A 157 12.52 8.58 -20.60
C SER A 157 12.14 7.43 -21.53
N ASP A 158 12.63 6.22 -21.24
CA ASP A 158 12.27 5.01 -21.98
C ASP A 158 10.82 4.62 -21.69
N ALA A 159 10.39 4.69 -20.42
CA ALA A 159 8.99 4.44 -20.05
C ALA A 159 8.01 5.38 -20.77
N PHE A 160 8.35 6.67 -20.91
CA PHE A 160 7.56 7.62 -21.69
C PHE A 160 7.55 7.30 -23.19
N ALA A 161 8.67 6.84 -23.75
CA ALA A 161 8.74 6.39 -25.14
C ALA A 161 7.86 5.15 -25.38
N MET A 162 7.90 4.16 -24.48
CA MET A 162 7.06 2.95 -24.54
C MET A 162 5.56 3.26 -24.46
N MET A 163 5.18 4.24 -23.63
CA MET A 163 3.80 4.72 -23.56
C MET A 163 3.35 5.40 -24.86
N GLY A 164 4.24 6.09 -25.56
CA GLY A 164 3.94 6.73 -26.85
C GLY A 164 3.78 5.73 -28.00
N ASP A 165 4.55 4.64 -27.97
CA ASP A 165 4.59 3.65 -29.05
C ASP A 165 3.44 2.62 -28.94
N SER A 166 3.10 2.18 -27.73
CA SER A 166 2.09 1.14 -27.51
C SER A 166 0.77 1.67 -26.97
N LYS A 167 -0.27 1.64 -27.81
CA LYS A 167 -1.65 1.99 -27.41
C LYS A 167 -2.20 1.10 -26.29
N MET A 168 -1.74 -0.15 -26.20
CA MET A 168 -2.14 -1.07 -25.13
C MET A 168 -1.57 -0.63 -23.78
N VAL A 169 -0.29 -0.24 -23.75
CA VAL A 169 0.36 0.26 -22.54
C VAL A 169 -0.26 1.58 -22.11
N LEU A 170 -0.44 2.53 -23.04
CA LEU A 170 -1.08 3.81 -22.75
C LEU A 170 -2.50 3.64 -22.19
N GLY A 171 -3.30 2.79 -22.82
CA GLY A 171 -4.66 2.46 -22.34
C GLY A 171 -4.64 1.84 -20.94
N GLY A 172 -3.69 0.94 -20.66
CA GLY A 172 -3.50 0.34 -19.35
C GLY A 172 -3.11 1.35 -18.26
N VAL A 173 -2.18 2.25 -18.56
CA VAL A 173 -1.74 3.31 -17.63
C VAL A 173 -2.88 4.28 -17.32
N LEU A 174 -3.60 4.74 -18.34
CA LEU A 174 -4.74 5.63 -18.15
C LEU A 174 -5.87 4.94 -17.37
N GLY A 175 -6.17 3.69 -17.69
CA GLY A 175 -7.17 2.90 -16.97
C GLY A 175 -6.79 2.70 -15.49
N TYR A 176 -5.53 2.38 -15.22
CA TYR A 176 -5.02 2.24 -13.86
C TYR A 176 -5.07 3.56 -13.08
N ALA A 177 -4.69 4.68 -13.71
CA ALA A 177 -4.76 6.01 -13.10
C ALA A 177 -6.20 6.40 -12.75
N LEU A 178 -7.15 6.20 -13.66
CA LEU A 178 -8.57 6.48 -13.42
C LEU A 178 -9.16 5.59 -12.32
N ASN A 179 -8.83 4.30 -12.31
CA ASN A 179 -9.27 3.37 -11.26
C ASN A 179 -8.72 3.77 -9.89
N THR A 180 -7.44 4.15 -9.81
CA THR A 180 -6.79 4.57 -8.57
C THR A 180 -7.38 5.88 -8.05
N PHE A 181 -7.66 6.82 -8.95
CA PHE A 181 -8.34 8.07 -8.60
C PHE A 181 -9.75 7.81 -8.03
N ALA A 182 -10.55 6.97 -8.70
CA ALA A 182 -11.88 6.60 -8.20
C ALA A 182 -11.80 5.87 -6.85
N TYR A 183 -10.85 4.97 -6.68
CA TYR A 183 -10.59 4.29 -5.41
C TYR A 183 -10.26 5.29 -4.29
N ASN A 184 -9.37 6.26 -4.54
CA ASN A 184 -8.98 7.25 -3.54
C ASN A 184 -10.15 8.16 -3.12
N ILE A 185 -10.98 8.59 -4.07
CA ILE A 185 -12.21 9.35 -3.77
C ILE A 185 -13.13 8.53 -2.87
N CYS A 186 -13.38 7.27 -3.22
CA CYS A 186 -14.23 6.39 -2.42
C CYS A 186 -13.64 6.16 -1.03
N ALA A 187 -12.34 5.88 -0.93
CA ALA A 187 -11.65 5.61 0.33
C ALA A 187 -11.75 6.81 1.29
N VAL A 188 -11.44 8.02 0.82
CA VAL A 188 -11.52 9.23 1.65
C VAL A 188 -12.97 9.54 2.05
N ASN A 189 -13.95 9.30 1.18
CA ASN A 189 -15.37 9.45 1.54
C ASN A 189 -15.83 8.43 2.59
N VAL A 190 -15.33 7.19 2.54
CA VAL A 190 -15.58 6.19 3.59
C VAL A 190 -14.93 6.62 4.90
N THR A 191 -13.69 7.13 4.87
CA THR A 191 -13.01 7.64 6.07
C THR A 191 -13.77 8.81 6.69
N ASN A 192 -14.25 9.74 5.87
CA ASN A 192 -15.04 10.88 6.31
C ASN A 192 -16.40 10.47 6.91
N SER A 193 -17.09 9.49 6.31
CA SER A 193 -18.41 9.06 6.78
C SER A 193 -18.31 8.13 7.99
N ALA A 194 -17.35 7.21 7.98
CA ALA A 194 -17.18 6.14 8.97
C ALA A 194 -15.91 6.32 9.81
N SER A 195 -14.78 5.73 9.38
CA SER A 195 -13.48 5.82 10.07
C SER A 195 -12.33 5.25 9.22
N ALA A 196 -11.09 5.56 9.62
CA ALA A 196 -9.88 4.93 9.10
C ALA A 196 -9.90 3.40 9.26
N ILE A 197 -10.40 2.89 10.39
CA ILE A 197 -10.52 1.45 10.65
C ILE A 197 -11.44 0.81 9.59
N HIS A 198 -12.60 1.41 9.31
CA HIS A 198 -13.53 0.88 8.31
C HIS A 198 -12.92 0.88 6.90
N THR A 199 -12.22 1.94 6.52
CA THR A 199 -11.50 2.02 5.24
C THR A 199 -10.44 0.91 5.13
N THR A 200 -9.63 0.69 6.17
CA THR A 200 -8.62 -0.38 6.19
C THR A 200 -9.22 -1.79 6.17
N MET A 201 -10.41 -2.00 6.74
CA MET A 201 -11.14 -3.27 6.65
C MET A 201 -11.65 -3.53 5.22
N LEU A 202 -12.21 -2.50 4.57
CA LEU A 202 -12.62 -2.61 3.16
C LEU A 202 -11.43 -2.88 2.25
N ASP A 203 -10.30 -2.22 2.47
CA ASP A 203 -9.08 -2.48 1.69
C ASP A 203 -8.60 -3.93 1.83
N SER A 204 -8.71 -4.50 3.04
CA SER A 204 -8.34 -5.90 3.29
C SER A 204 -9.29 -6.90 2.60
N THR A 205 -10.53 -6.50 2.31
CA THR A 205 -11.49 -7.34 1.58
C THR A 205 -11.04 -7.55 0.12
N ARG A 206 -10.35 -6.58 -0.47
CA ARG A 206 -9.77 -6.72 -1.83
C ARG A 206 -8.83 -7.92 -1.91
N THR A 207 -7.97 -8.12 -0.91
CA THR A 207 -7.04 -9.25 -0.86
C THR A 207 -7.76 -10.60 -0.87
N ILE A 208 -8.89 -10.70 -0.15
CA ILE A 208 -9.69 -11.93 -0.10
C ILE A 208 -10.26 -12.25 -1.48
N LEU A 209 -10.78 -11.24 -2.20
CA LEU A 209 -11.32 -11.43 -3.54
C LEU A 209 -10.24 -11.90 -4.53
N ILE A 210 -9.05 -11.29 -4.50
CA ILE A 210 -7.94 -11.70 -5.36
C ILE A 210 -7.54 -13.15 -5.06
N TRP A 211 -7.47 -13.50 -3.77
CA TRP A 211 -7.13 -14.85 -3.36
C TRP A 211 -8.18 -15.88 -3.81
N LEU A 212 -9.47 -15.58 -3.65
CA LEU A 212 -10.55 -16.46 -4.12
C LEU A 212 -10.47 -16.68 -5.63
N CYS A 213 -10.27 -15.61 -6.42
CA CYS A 213 -10.08 -15.75 -7.86
C CYS A 213 -8.83 -16.58 -8.20
N SER A 214 -7.72 -16.38 -7.50
CA SER A 214 -6.47 -17.12 -7.70
C SER A 214 -6.55 -18.60 -7.33
N VAL A 215 -7.53 -19.01 -6.52
CA VAL A 215 -7.76 -20.42 -6.17
C VAL A 215 -8.71 -21.09 -7.16
N ILE A 216 -9.64 -20.31 -7.73
CA ILE A 216 -10.65 -20.81 -8.67
C ILE A 216 -10.10 -20.93 -10.09
N MET A 217 -9.24 -20.00 -10.52
CA MET A 217 -8.57 -20.01 -11.82
C MET A 217 -7.26 -20.78 -11.76
#